data_AF-A0A1H6RR52-F1
#
_entry.id   AF-A0A1H6RR52-F1
#
_cell.length_a   1.000
_cell.length_b   1.000
_cell.length_c   1.000
_cell.angle_alpha   90.00
_cell.angle_beta   90.00
_cell.angle_gamma   90.00
#
_symmetry.space_group_name_H-M   'P 1'
#
loop_
_entity.id
_entity.type
_entity.pdbx_description
1 polymer ?
#
loop_
_entity_poly.entity_id
_entity_poly.type
_entity_poly.pdbx_seq_one_letter_code
_entity_poly.pdbx_strand_id
1 'polypeptide(L)' 'MTFLERSLELNWPYLLFESIFLIGGIALIIAGHKIRIKSKTTSVVSIIAGIMIVLIVLYVMYSTLVFRLNS' A
#
# COMPACT_ATOMS: atom_id res chain seq x y z
N MET A 1 24.12 9.08 16.68
CA MET A 1 23.05 8.74 15.73
C MET A 1 23.61 7.77 14.72
N THR A 2 23.18 6.52 14.78
CA THR A 2 23.56 5.53 13.77
C THR A 2 22.90 5.89 12.43
N PHE A 3 23.50 5.52 11.29
CA PHE A 3 22.94 5.80 9.95
C PHE A 3 21.49 5.31 9.80
N LEU A 4 21.16 4.20 10.46
CA LEU A 4 19.82 3.64 10.54
C LEU A 4 18.81 4.59 11.20
N GLU A 5 19.15 5.23 12.32
CA GLU A 5 18.24 6.15 13.02
C GLU A 5 17.91 7.38 12.16
N ARG A 6 18.93 7.98 11.53
CA ARG A 6 18.75 9.18 10.71
C ARG A 6 17.96 8.88 9.43
N SER A 7 18.16 7.71 8.84
CA SER A 7 17.41 7.28 7.67
C SER A 7 15.96 6.92 8.02
N LEU A 8 15.73 6.30 9.18
CA LEU A 8 14.38 6.02 9.67
C LEU A 8 13.59 7.31 9.92
N GLU A 9 14.18 8.32 10.58
CA GLU A 9 13.54 9.61 10.84
C GLU A 9 13.13 10.35 9.56
N LEU A 10 13.96 10.29 8.52
CA LEU A 10 13.69 10.97 7.24
C LEU A 10 12.62 10.23 6.40
N ASN A 11 12.55 8.91 6.54
CA ASN A 11 11.68 8.03 5.75
C ASN A 11 10.36 7.69 6.44
N TRP A 12 10.25 7.89 7.75
CA TRP A 12 9.05 7.65 8.55
C TRP A 12 7.75 8.23 7.97
N PRO A 13 7.69 9.51 7.53
CA PRO A 13 6.46 10.06 6.94
C PRO A 13 6.08 9.38 5.61
N TYR A 14 7.05 8.90 4.84
CA TYR A 14 6.79 8.15 3.61
C TYR A 14 6.24 6.75 3.92
N LEU A 15 6.83 6.04 4.87
CA LEU A 15 6.33 4.73 5.34
C LEU A 15 4.92 4.83 5.94
N LEU A 16 4.61 5.91 6.66
CA LEU A 16 3.24 6.18 7.15
C LEU A 16 2.26 6.40 6.01
N PHE A 17 2.66 7.15 4.98
CA PHE A 17 1.80 7.38 3.81
C PHE A 17 1.56 6.09 3.01
N GLU A 18 2.63 5.32 2.78
CA GLU A 18 2.56 4.02 2.10
C GLU A 18 1.65 3.03 2.84
N SER A 19 1.74 2.97 4.18
CA SER A 19 0.88 2.10 4.98
C SER A 19 -0.60 2.50 4.96
N ILE A 20 -0.93 3.80 4.92
CA ILE A 20 -2.33 4.26 4.72
C ILE A 20 -2.85 3.80 3.36
N PHE A 21 -2.04 3.93 2.31
CA PHE A 21 -2.41 3.47 0.97
C PHE A 21 -2.60 1.95 0.90
N LEU A 22 -1.80 1.19 1.64
CA LEU A 22 -1.95 -0.26 1.76
C LEU A 22 -3.30 -0.64 2.39
N ILE A 23 -3.66 0.02 3.50
CA ILE A 23 -4.95 -0.16 4.16
C ILE A 23 -6.10 0.21 3.21
N GLY A 24 -5.96 1.32 2.48
CA GLY A 24 -6.93 1.76 1.47
C GLY A 24 -7.14 0.73 0.36
N GLY A 25 -6.05 0.15 -0.16
CA GLY A 25 -6.09 -0.92 -1.16
C GLY A 25 -6.83 -2.16 -0.65
N ILE A 26 -6.53 -2.62 0.57
CA ILE A 26 -7.21 -3.75 1.21
C ILE A 26 -8.70 -3.44 1.43
N ALA A 27 -9.03 -2.25 1.93
CA ALA A 27 -10.40 -1.82 2.14
C ALA A 27 -11.20 -1.81 0.82
N LEU A 28 -10.56 -1.44 -0.29
CA LEU A 28 -11.17 -1.46 -1.63
C LEU A 28 -11.49 -2.90 -2.10
N ILE A 29 -10.60 -3.86 -1.80
CA ILE A 29 -10.85 -5.28 -2.08
C ILE A 29 -12.05 -5.78 -1.26
N ILE A 30 -12.10 -5.46 0.03
CA ILE A 30 -13.21 -5.84 0.93
C ILE A 30 -14.53 -5.20 0.46
N ALA A 31 -14.51 -3.92 0.11
CA ALA A 31 -15.66 -3.21 -0.43
C ALA A 31 -16.13 -3.82 -1.75
N GLY A 32 -15.21 -4.12 -2.67
CA GLY A 32 -15.50 -4.81 -3.92
C GLY A 32 -16.15 -6.18 -3.70
N HIS A 33 -15.66 -6.95 -2.73
CA HIS A 33 -16.28 -8.23 -2.35
C HIS A 33 -17.70 -8.04 -1.80
N LYS A 34 -17.92 -7.04 -0.95
CA LYS A 34 -19.25 -6.72 -0.40
C LYS A 34 -20.24 -6.26 -1.48
N ILE A 35 -19.77 -5.53 -2.50
CA ILE A 35 -20.60 -5.01 -3.61
C ILE A 35 -20.97 -6.12 -4.62
N ARG A 36 -20.35 -7.30 -4.56
CA ARG A 36 -20.61 -8.45 -5.45
C ARG A 36 -22.09 -8.83 -5.54
N ILE A 37 -22.86 -8.60 -4.48
CA ILE A 37 -24.29 -8.88 -4.39
C ILE A 37 -25.12 -7.91 -5.26
N LYS A 38 -24.67 -6.66 -5.43
CA LYS A 38 -25.37 -5.61 -6.19
C LYS A 38 -24.92 -5.53 -7.64
N SER A 39 -23.63 -5.68 -7.91
CA SER A 39 -23.07 -5.55 -9.26
C SER A 39 -21.80 -6.38 -9.39
N LYS A 40 -21.83 -7.40 -10.26
CA LYS A 40 -20.67 -8.26 -10.54
C LYS A 40 -19.53 -7.45 -11.19
N THR A 41 -19.83 -6.59 -12.15
CA THR A 41 -18.82 -5.80 -12.86
C THR A 41 -18.11 -4.81 -11.93
N THR A 42 -18.88 -4.07 -11.13
CA THR A 42 -18.30 -3.12 -10.16
C THR A 42 -17.46 -3.83 -9.11
N SER A 43 -17.91 -4.99 -8.63
CA SER A 43 -17.16 -5.82 -7.69
C SER A 43 -15.80 -6.24 -8.25
N VAL A 44 -15.77 -6.76 -9.48
CA VAL A 44 -14.53 -7.19 -10.14
C VAL A 44 -13.59 -6.01 -10.34
N VAL A 45 -14.09 -4.87 -10.82
CA VAL A 45 -13.27 -3.66 -11.01
C VAL A 45 -12.66 -3.17 -9.70
N SER A 46 -13.46 -3.10 -8.62
CA SER A 46 -12.95 -2.68 -7.30
C SER A 46 -11.91 -3.65 -6.73
N ILE A 47 -12.12 -4.97 -6.89
CA ILE A 47 -11.15 -5.97 -6.44
C ILE A 47 -9.84 -5.86 -7.23
N ILE A 48 -9.91 -5.78 -8.57
CA ILE A 48 -8.72 -5.66 -9.42
C ILE A 48 -7.97 -4.36 -9.11
N ALA A 49 -8.68 -3.23 -9.00
CA ALA A 49 -8.08 -1.96 -8.64
C ALA A 49 -7.40 -2.02 -7.26
N GLY A 50 -8.05 -2.63 -6.27
CA GLY A 50 -7.48 -2.82 -4.93
C GLY A 50 -6.23 -3.69 -4.94
N ILE A 51 -6.23 -4.80 -5.67
CA ILE A 51 -5.05 -5.68 -5.83
C ILE A 51 -3.90 -4.92 -6.48
N MET A 52 -4.16 -4.17 -7.55
CA MET A 52 -3.14 -3.35 -8.22
C MET A 52 -2.51 -2.33 -7.27
N ILE A 53 -3.34 -1.62 -6.49
CA ILE A 53 -2.88 -0.65 -5.49
C ILE A 53 -2.00 -1.34 -4.45
N VAL A 54 -2.45 -2.47 -3.89
CA VAL A 54 -1.67 -3.23 -2.89
C VAL A 54 -0.30 -3.64 -3.44
N LEU A 55 -0.26 -4.17 -4.66
CA LEU A 55 1.01 -4.58 -5.28
C LEU A 55 1.97 -3.41 -5.50
N ILE A 56 1.46 -2.29 -6.01
CA ILE A 56 2.27 -1.07 -6.23
C ILE A 56 2.80 -0.55 -4.90
N VAL A 57 1.96 -0.47 -3.87
CA VAL A 57 2.35 0.02 -2.55
C VAL A 57 3.38 -0.89 -1.90
N LEU A 58 3.22 -2.21 -1.99
CA LEU A 58 4.20 -3.17 -1.48
C LEU A 58 5.55 -3.03 -2.18
N TYR A 59 5.55 -2.84 -3.50
CA TYR A 59 6.78 -2.60 -4.25
C TYR A 59 7.48 -1.30 -3.83
N VAL A 60 6.71 -0.23 -3.67
CA VAL A 60 7.24 1.07 -3.22
C VAL A 60 7.78 0.97 -1.79
N MET A 61 7.04 0.35 -0.86
CA MET A 61 7.53 0.08 0.51
C MET A 61 8.83 -0.72 0.50
N TYR A 62 8.89 -1.80 -0.28
CA TYR A 62 10.10 -2.59 -0.42
C TYR A 62 11.27 -1.76 -0.95
N SER A 63 11.04 -0.92 -1.96
CA SER A 63 12.05 -0.01 -2.49
C SER A 63 12.50 1.02 -1.46
N THR A 64 11.59 1.58 -0.66
CA THR A 64 11.90 2.52 0.43
C THR A 64 12.77 1.83 1.49
N LEU A 65 12.46 0.58 1.85
CA LEU A 65 13.26 -0.18 2.80
C LEU A 65 14.65 -0.56 2.23
N VAL A 66 14.73 -1.01 0.98
CA VAL A 66 15.97 -1.53 0.40
C VAL A 66 16.89 -0.42 -0.13
N PHE A 67 16.37 0.63 -0.75
CA PHE A 67 17.22 1.68 -1.33
C PHE A 67 17.41 2.88 -0.41
N ARG A 68 16.43 3.18 0.45
CA ARG A 68 16.43 4.41 1.24
C ARG A 68 16.95 4.19 2.67
N LEU A 69 16.68 3.03 3.28
CA LEU A 69 17.23 2.70 4.62
C LEU A 69 18.60 1.99 4.57
N ASN A 70 18.96 1.37 3.44
CA ASN A 70 20.24 0.66 3.28
C ASN A 70 21.34 1.48 2.57
N SER A 71 21.06 2.73 2.20
CA SER A 71 22.02 3.70 1.68
C SER A 71 22.33 4.77 2.71
#